data_AF-A0A6J6BF44-F1
#
_entry.id   AF-A0A6J6BF44-F1
#
_cell.length_a   1.000
_cell.length_b   1.000
_cell.length_c   1.000
_cell.angle_alpha   90.00
_cell.angle_beta   90.00
_cell.angle_gamma   90.00
#
_symmetry.space_group_name_H-M   'P 1'
#
loop_
_entity.id
_entity.type
_entity.pdbx_description
1 polymer ?
#
loop_
_entity_poly.entity_id
_entity_poly.type
_entity_poly.pdbx_seq_one_letter_code
_entity_poly.pdbx_strand_id
1 'polypeptide(L)' 'MVGVVFRGERYDAGDKLEFLKATVLLASKRDDLGPGLMSWLKDFVAKSK' A
#
# COMPACT_ATOMS: atom_id res chain seq x y z
N MET A 1 -12.79 14.16 -28.16
CA MET A 1 -12.35 13.16 -27.16
C MET A 1 -13.21 13.32 -25.92
N VAL A 2 -13.64 12.21 -25.30
CA VAL A 2 -14.36 12.23 -24.01
C VAL A 2 -13.51 11.55 -22.95
N GLY A 3 -13.44 12.14 -21.76
CA GLY A 3 -12.79 11.55 -20.59
C GLY A 3 -13.80 10.85 -19.69
N VAL A 4 -13.36 9.82 -18.97
CA VAL A 4 -14.17 9.10 -17.99
C VAL A 4 -13.58 9.30 -16.60
N VAL A 5 -14.45 9.51 -15.61
CA VAL A 5 -14.06 9.55 -14.21
C VAL A 5 -14.07 8.12 -13.67
N PHE A 6 -12.88 7.60 -13.34
CA PHE A 6 -12.74 6.36 -12.60
C PHE A 6 -13.17 6.56 -11.13
N ARG A 7 -13.92 5.61 -10.57
CA ARG A 7 -14.47 5.69 -9.20
C ARG A 7 -13.84 4.69 -8.22
N GLY A 8 -12.68 4.14 -8.55
CA GLY A 8 -11.92 3.27 -7.64
C GLY A 8 -10.74 3.99 -6.97
N GLU A 9 -9.98 3.23 -6.19
CA GLU A 9 -8.71 3.71 -5.63
C GLU A 9 -7.67 3.82 -6.75
N ARG A 10 -7.02 4.98 -6.86
CA ARG A 10 -5.94 5.24 -7.81
C ARG A 10 -4.66 5.50 -7.03
N TYR A 11 -3.60 4.81 -7.41
CA TYR A 11 -2.26 4.99 -6.86
C TYR A 11 -1.31 5.43 -7.97
N ASP A 12 -0.39 6.34 -7.64
CA ASP A 12 0.63 6.79 -8.58
C ASP A 12 1.86 5.86 -8.48
N ALA A 13 2.09 5.07 -9.52
CA ALA A 13 3.26 4.19 -9.61
C ALA A 13 4.53 4.92 -10.10
N GLY A 14 4.41 6.17 -10.57
CA GLY A 14 5.54 7.01 -10.97
C GLY A 14 6.22 7.72 -9.80
N ASP A 15 5.48 7.98 -8.72
CA ASP A 15 6.05 8.44 -7.46
C ASP A 15 6.50 7.26 -6.59
N LYS A 16 7.77 7.29 -6.18
CA LYS A 16 8.39 6.16 -5.47
C LYS A 16 7.79 5.92 -4.09
N LEU A 17 7.41 6.99 -3.38
CA LEU A 17 6.85 6.87 -2.04
C LEU A 17 5.40 6.40 -2.12
N GLU A 18 4.61 6.93 -3.05
CA GLU A 18 3.25 6.48 -3.30
C GLU A 18 3.19 5.02 -3.75
N PHE A 19 4.16 4.59 -4.57
CA PHE A 19 4.29 3.18 -4.94
C PHE A 19 4.46 2.26 -3.72
N LEU A 20 5.34 2.63 -2.78
CA LEU A 20 5.54 1.84 -1.55
C LEU A 20 4.29 1.82 -0.67
N LYS A 21 3.61 2.96 -0.51
CA LYS A 21 2.35 3.04 0.25
C LYS A 21 1.27 2.15 -0.35
N ALA A 22 1.09 2.22 -1.67
CA ALA A 22 0.12 1.40 -2.39
C ALA A 22 0.43 -0.09 -2.24
N THR A 23 1.71 -0.46 -2.37
CA THR A 23 2.15 -1.85 -2.19
C THR A 23 1.83 -2.36 -0.79
N VAL A 24 2.16 -1.60 0.25
CA VAL A 24 1.86 -1.97 1.64
C VAL A 24 0.36 -2.06 1.89
N LEU A 25 -0.43 -1.10 1.37
CA LEU A 25 -1.88 -1.07 1.53
C LEU A 25 -2.57 -2.25 0.83
N LEU A 26 -2.13 -2.62 -0.37
CA LEU A 26 -2.69 -3.76 -1.09
C LEU A 26 -2.28 -5.09 -0.44
N ALA A 27 -1.04 -5.20 0.02
CA ALA A 27 -0.56 -6.41 0.69
C ALA A 27 -1.20 -6.61 2.07
N SER A 28 -1.55 -5.54 2.79
CA SER A 28 -2.23 -5.64 4.09
C SER A 28 -3.67 -6.16 4.00
N LYS A 29 -4.32 -5.99 2.85
CA LYS A 29 -5.68 -6.48 2.56
C LYS A 29 -5.72 -7.96 2.15
N ARG A 30 -4.57 -8.61 1.97
CA ARG A 30 -4.47 -10.01 1.53
C ARG A 30 -4.45 -10.97 2.72
N ASP A 31 -5.32 -11.98 2.72
CA ASP A 31 -5.40 -12.94 3.83
C ASP A 31 -4.12 -13.79 4.01
N ASP A 32 -3.39 -14.04 2.91
CA ASP A 32 -2.15 -14.84 2.91
C ASP A 32 -0.90 -14.07 3.37
N LEU A 33 -0.92 -12.73 3.28
CA LEU A 33 0.25 -11.88 3.57
C LEU A 33 0.01 -10.88 4.70
N GLY A 34 -1.20 -10.33 4.80
CA GLY A 34 -1.58 -9.23 5.65
C GLY A 34 -1.24 -9.44 7.13
N PRO A 35 -1.63 -10.56 7.76
CA PRO A 35 -1.33 -10.81 9.17
C PRO A 35 0.19 -10.76 9.47
N GLY A 36 1.00 -11.42 8.65
CA GLY A 36 2.46 -11.45 8.82
C GLY A 36 3.10 -10.09 8.54
N LEU A 37 2.69 -9.43 7.46
CA LEU A 37 3.19 -8.11 7.08
C LEU A 37 2.90 -7.07 8.17
N MET A 38 1.68 -7.04 8.70
CA MET A 38 1.28 -6.06 9.71
C MET A 38 1.96 -6.31 11.06
N SER A 39 2.22 -7.58 11.42
CA SER A 39 3.03 -7.90 12.59
C SER A 39 4.45 -7.34 12.44
N TRP A 40 5.09 -7.62 11.30
CA TRP A 40 6.45 -7.16 11.03
C TRP A 40 6.55 -5.62 10.95
N LEU A 41 5.59 -4.94 10.31
CA LEU A 41 5.57 -3.47 10.20
C LEU A 41 5.49 -2.79 11.57
N LYS A 42 4.70 -3.34 12.49
CA LYS A 42 4.63 -2.82 13.88
C LYS A 42 5.99 -2.88 14.56
N ASP A 43 6.68 -4.02 14.44
CA ASP A 43 8.02 -4.19 15.01
C ASP A 43 9.05 -3.28 14.34
N PHE A 44 8.97 -3.12 13.02
CA PHE A 44 9.86 -2.26 12.24
C PHE A 44 9.72 -0.80 12.69
N VAL A 45 8.49 -0.28 12.79
CA VAL A 45 8.22 1.10 13.22
C VAL A 45 8.64 1.32 14.67
N ALA A 46 8.43 0.34 15.57
CA ALA A 46 8.85 0.44 16.96
C ALA A 46 10.38 0.48 17.14
N LYS A 47 11.14 -0.12 16.22
CA LYS A 47 12.62 -0.13 16.21
C LYS A 47 13.22 1.02 15.42
N SER A 48 12.48 1.57 14.45
CA SER A 48 12.93 2.68 13.63
C SER A 48 12.83 3.97 14.43
N LYS A 49 13.94 4.70 14.52
CA LYS A 49 14.08 5.95 15.27
C LYS A 49 13.51 7.14 14.51
#